data_AF-A0A6I6N8M1-F1
#
_entry.id   AF-A0A6I6N8M1-F1
#
_cell.length_a   1.000
_cell.length_b   1.000
_cell.length_c   1.000
_cell.angle_alpha   90.00
_cell.angle_beta   90.00
_cell.angle_gamma   90.00
#
_symmetry.space_group_name_H-M   'P 1'
#
loop_
_entity.id
_entity.type
_entity.pdbx_description
1 polymer ?
#
loop_
_entity_poly.entity_id
_entity_poly.type
_entity_poly.pdbx_seq_one_letter_code
_entity_poly.pdbx_strand_id
1 'polypeptide(L)'
;MSPLSAPRTRRFRLQLTVTAICLAVAGGIGAWLWIGSAKDSGGCQKQLLADKRVRSALGAEYRSDLSCPALGEAVKRATMGATHGKHTLQQARAMQNLLTAVDDTVGTGGRTVDPALAVSLAQALADYADDTDQILTSVNVDYIRADTSSTSPWQDRTGVHMSVSVDTVLHVVRTVSDSPEAYATVRDAATRRAAADLAATPVTAGKETLTLRAKLCGRVLGSLDGVAEKVTGRMGRTGARKWGGDVATRLSAHASVPPAYGQDPAGHLIDSWKQELKGVDAADALARLEAQSMDMSRVWGKALAADSGLQDALAYGSRDSALSARGDALDKLR
;
A
#
# COMPACT_ATOMS: atom_id res chain seq x y z
N MET A 1 -19.37 88.38 13.46
CA MET A 1 -20.49 88.37 12.49
C MET A 1 -20.92 86.92 12.29
N SER A 2 -21.91 86.47 13.04
CA SER A 2 -22.84 85.43 12.56
C SER A 2 -23.74 86.08 11.46
N PRO A 3 -24.58 85.39 10.67
CA PRO A 3 -25.12 84.06 11.00
C PRO A 3 -25.61 83.13 9.86
N LEU A 4 -26.07 81.94 10.28
CA LEU A 4 -27.25 81.19 9.80
C LEU A 4 -27.16 80.49 8.42
N SER A 5 -27.55 79.22 8.23
CA SER A 5 -28.71 78.47 8.73
C SER A 5 -28.52 76.97 8.40
N ALA A 6 -28.71 76.00 9.32
CA ALA A 6 -29.98 75.37 9.74
C ALA A 6 -30.40 74.17 8.82
N PRO A 7 -31.30 73.25 9.23
CA PRO A 7 -31.42 72.57 10.54
C PRO A 7 -31.97 71.12 10.49
N ARG A 8 -32.19 70.55 11.71
CA ARG A 8 -33.29 69.67 12.19
C ARG A 8 -33.20 68.15 11.91
N THR A 9 -32.93 67.32 12.94
CA THR A 9 -33.86 66.68 13.93
C THR A 9 -34.86 65.70 13.28
N ARG A 10 -35.23 64.53 13.81
CA ARG A 10 -35.41 64.08 15.20
C ARG A 10 -35.73 62.57 15.16
N ARG A 11 -35.28 61.83 16.20
CA ARG A 11 -35.93 60.73 16.94
C ARG A 11 -37.10 59.95 16.28
N PHE A 12 -37.10 58.62 16.41
CA PHE A 12 -38.05 57.81 17.21
C PHE A 12 -37.76 56.30 16.98
N ARG A 13 -37.42 55.56 18.04
CA ARG A 13 -38.19 54.45 18.65
C ARG A 13 -38.38 53.19 17.78
N LEU A 14 -37.88 52.08 18.34
CA LEU A 14 -38.58 50.82 18.65
C LEU A 14 -39.58 50.32 17.59
N GLN A 15 -39.40 49.11 17.06
CA GLN A 15 -40.30 47.97 17.27
C GLN A 15 -39.70 46.67 16.71
N LEU A 16 -39.86 45.61 17.50
CA LEU A 16 -39.75 44.21 17.09
C LEU A 16 -40.82 43.87 16.05
N THR A 17 -40.44 43.11 15.02
CA THR A 17 -41.36 42.21 14.32
C THR A 17 -40.65 40.94 13.87
N VAL A 18 -41.21 39.83 14.34
CA VAL A 18 -40.94 38.42 14.04
C VAL A 18 -41.53 38.07 12.66
N THR A 19 -41.31 36.82 12.20
CA THR A 19 -41.87 36.08 11.04
C THR A 19 -41.24 36.35 9.66
N ALA A 20 -40.97 35.37 8.79
CA ALA A 20 -41.06 33.90 8.83
C ALA A 20 -40.33 33.30 7.60
N ILE A 21 -39.76 32.10 7.79
CA ILE A 21 -39.72 30.92 6.89
C ILE A 21 -39.57 31.14 5.36
N CYS A 22 -38.44 30.66 4.82
CA CYS A 22 -38.30 29.92 3.54
C CYS A 22 -36.95 29.17 3.58
N LEU A 23 -36.94 27.88 3.93
CA LEU A 23 -36.90 26.72 3.02
C LEU A 23 -35.55 26.43 2.34
N ALA A 24 -35.04 25.26 2.72
CA ALA A 24 -34.43 24.23 1.88
C ALA A 24 -32.92 24.26 1.55
N VAL A 25 -32.23 23.29 2.17
CA VAL A 25 -31.36 22.28 1.55
C VAL A 25 -30.21 22.76 0.67
N ALA A 26 -29.01 22.77 1.26
CA ALA A 26 -27.76 22.26 0.66
C ALA A 26 -26.81 22.02 1.84
N GLY A 27 -26.54 20.79 2.29
CA GLY A 27 -26.25 19.60 1.51
C GLY A 27 -24.96 19.03 2.09
N GLY A 28 -24.93 18.81 3.41
CA GLY A 28 -23.92 18.00 4.06
C GLY A 28 -24.21 16.53 3.77
N ILE A 29 -23.60 16.01 2.70
CA ILE A 29 -23.65 14.59 2.35
C ILE A 29 -22.27 14.21 1.82
N GLY A 30 -21.50 13.51 2.63
CA GLY A 30 -20.19 13.00 2.19
C GLY A 30 -19.49 12.01 3.13
N ALA A 31 -20.11 11.60 4.24
CA ALA A 31 -19.47 10.70 5.21
C ALA A 31 -20.28 9.45 5.60
N TRP A 32 -21.47 9.24 5.04
CA TRP A 32 -22.31 8.09 5.42
C TRP A 32 -22.94 7.47 4.18
N LEU A 33 -22.25 6.52 3.53
CA LEU A 33 -22.86 5.53 2.62
C LEU A 33 -21.88 4.35 2.34
N TRP A 34 -21.22 3.84 3.38
CA TRP A 34 -20.51 2.54 3.34
C TRP A 34 -20.92 1.62 4.50
N ILE A 35 -22.19 1.68 4.89
CA ILE A 35 -22.83 0.58 5.63
C ILE A 35 -23.56 -0.27 4.59
N GLY A 36 -22.76 -1.08 3.89
CA GLY A 36 -23.30 -2.22 3.18
C GLY A 36 -23.83 -3.21 4.21
N SER A 37 -25.13 -3.48 4.16
CA SER A 37 -25.85 -4.57 4.81
C SER A 37 -24.98 -5.56 5.59
N ALA A 38 -24.80 -5.30 6.89
CA ALA A 38 -24.44 -6.32 7.85
C ALA A 38 -25.64 -7.27 7.99
N LYS A 39 -25.83 -8.14 7.00
CA LYS A 39 -26.57 -9.38 7.21
C LYS A 39 -25.73 -10.20 8.17
N ASP A 40 -26.33 -10.56 9.30
CA ASP A 40 -25.86 -11.60 10.21
C ASP A 40 -25.24 -12.76 9.40
N SER A 41 -23.91 -12.84 9.43
CA SER A 41 -23.15 -13.93 8.85
C SER A 41 -22.17 -14.37 9.91
N GLY A 42 -22.58 -15.38 10.70
CA GLY A 42 -21.78 -15.86 11.82
C GLY A 42 -20.32 -16.12 11.41
N GLY A 43 -19.37 -15.70 12.25
CA GLY A 43 -17.93 -15.97 12.14
C GLY A 43 -17.23 -15.35 10.94
N CYS A 44 -16.24 -14.49 11.18
CA CYS A 44 -15.35 -14.02 10.11
C CYS A 44 -14.69 -15.22 9.42
N GLN A 45 -14.81 -15.29 8.09
CA GLN A 45 -14.08 -16.26 7.26
C GLN A 45 -13.92 -17.63 7.94
N LYS A 46 -15.02 -18.32 8.23
CA LYS A 46 -15.03 -19.59 8.97
C LYS A 46 -13.99 -20.60 8.48
N GLN A 47 -13.72 -20.63 7.18
CA GLN A 47 -12.69 -21.48 6.57
C GLN A 47 -11.28 -21.13 7.05
N LEU A 48 -10.95 -19.83 7.12
CA LEU A 48 -9.67 -19.35 7.64
C LEU A 48 -9.55 -19.67 9.14
N LEU A 49 -10.59 -19.39 9.95
CA LEU A 49 -10.59 -19.71 11.39
C LEU A 49 -10.58 -21.23 11.69
N ALA A 50 -10.98 -22.06 10.74
CA ALA A 50 -10.89 -23.52 10.83
C ALA A 50 -9.49 -24.06 10.49
N ASP A 51 -8.62 -23.25 9.89
CA ASP A 51 -7.27 -23.68 9.54
C ASP A 51 -6.39 -23.80 10.79
N LYS A 52 -5.77 -24.98 10.96
CA LYS A 52 -4.89 -25.27 12.10
C LYS A 52 -3.69 -24.33 12.19
N ARG A 53 -3.20 -23.81 11.06
CA ARG A 53 -2.09 -22.85 11.00
C ARG A 53 -2.51 -21.49 11.56
N VAL A 54 -3.74 -21.07 11.31
CA VAL A 54 -4.30 -19.83 11.90
C VAL A 54 -4.42 -20.00 13.41
N ARG A 55 -4.97 -21.12 13.89
CA ARG A 55 -4.99 -21.41 15.34
C ARG A 55 -3.59 -21.40 15.94
N SER A 56 -2.62 -22.03 15.27
CA SER A 56 -1.23 -22.06 15.73
C SER A 56 -0.57 -20.68 15.73
N ALA A 57 -0.87 -19.84 14.73
CA ALA A 57 -0.31 -18.50 14.60
C ALA A 57 -0.84 -17.55 15.67
N LEU A 58 -2.14 -17.61 15.96
CA LEU A 58 -2.77 -16.73 16.96
C LEU A 58 -2.53 -17.21 18.40
N GLY A 59 -2.27 -18.50 18.61
CA GLY A 59 -1.99 -19.05 19.93
C GLY A 59 -3.10 -18.75 20.94
N ALA A 60 -2.75 -18.06 22.04
CA ALA A 60 -3.70 -17.71 23.10
C ALA A 60 -4.79 -16.71 22.66
N GLU A 61 -4.58 -15.97 21.58
CA GLU A 61 -5.55 -14.99 21.03
C GLU A 61 -6.62 -15.66 20.16
N TYR A 62 -6.45 -16.95 19.83
CA TYR A 62 -7.40 -17.66 18.99
C TYR A 62 -8.74 -17.87 19.70
N ARG A 63 -9.83 -17.47 19.03
CA ARG A 63 -11.19 -17.94 19.33
C ARG A 63 -11.88 -18.33 18.03
N SER A 64 -12.72 -19.37 18.07
CA SER A 64 -13.42 -19.87 16.88
C SER A 64 -14.54 -18.94 16.38
N ASP A 65 -14.89 -17.93 17.17
CA ASP A 65 -15.99 -16.99 16.95
C ASP A 65 -15.51 -15.54 16.75
N LEU A 66 -14.21 -15.32 16.45
CA LEU A 66 -13.68 -13.98 16.20
C LEU A 66 -14.44 -13.27 15.07
N SER A 67 -14.81 -12.01 15.32
CA SER A 67 -15.25 -11.08 14.27
C SER A 67 -14.05 -10.69 13.39
N CYS A 68 -14.30 -10.16 12.19
CA CYS A 68 -13.21 -9.80 11.26
C CYS A 68 -12.27 -8.72 11.81
N PRO A 69 -12.76 -7.66 12.47
CA PRO A 69 -11.89 -6.71 13.17
C PRO A 69 -11.07 -7.37 14.29
N ALA A 70 -11.69 -8.24 15.10
CA ALA A 70 -11.00 -8.91 16.20
C ALA A 70 -9.92 -9.88 15.71
N LEU A 71 -10.19 -10.60 14.61
CA LEU A 71 -9.22 -11.43 13.91
C LEU A 71 -8.07 -10.59 13.35
N GLY A 72 -8.38 -9.45 12.72
CA GLY A 72 -7.36 -8.53 12.20
C GLY A 72 -6.40 -8.04 13.29
N GLU A 73 -6.93 -7.63 14.44
CA GLU A 73 -6.10 -7.19 15.57
C GLU A 73 -5.30 -8.34 16.21
N ALA A 74 -5.87 -9.55 16.27
CA ALA A 74 -5.15 -10.74 16.72
C ALA A 74 -3.99 -11.09 15.77
N VAL A 75 -4.21 -10.99 14.45
CA VAL A 75 -3.16 -11.17 13.43
C VAL A 75 -2.02 -10.18 13.64
N LYS A 76 -2.34 -8.88 13.80
CA LYS A 76 -1.32 -7.85 14.02
C LYS A 76 -0.49 -8.14 15.27
N ARG A 77 -1.13 -8.45 16.41
CA ARG A 77 -0.42 -8.80 17.65
C ARG A 77 0.47 -10.04 17.51
N ALA A 78 0.00 -11.05 16.77
CA ALA A 78 0.73 -12.30 16.59
C ALA A 78 1.93 -12.18 15.65
N THR A 79 1.92 -11.24 14.71
CA THR A 79 2.87 -11.18 13.58
C THR A 79 3.79 -9.97 13.61
N MET A 80 3.33 -8.83 14.11
CA MET A 80 4.08 -7.58 14.06
C MET A 80 5.01 -7.42 15.25
N GLY A 81 6.17 -6.83 15.00
CA GLY A 81 7.13 -6.47 16.04
C GLY A 81 6.69 -5.25 16.86
N ALA A 82 7.27 -5.10 18.07
CA ALA A 82 7.15 -3.84 18.81
C ALA A 82 7.89 -2.69 18.09
N THR A 83 8.91 -3.03 17.30
CA THR A 83 9.61 -2.13 16.38
C THR A 83 9.32 -2.60 14.97
N HIS A 84 8.95 -1.66 14.09
CA HIS A 84 8.59 -1.97 12.71
C HIS A 84 9.71 -2.74 11.98
N GLY A 85 9.35 -3.81 11.27
CA GLY A 85 10.30 -4.67 10.54
C GLY A 85 11.29 -5.43 11.42
N LYS A 86 11.07 -5.51 12.74
CA LYS A 86 11.89 -6.31 13.66
C LYS A 86 11.04 -7.35 14.36
N HIS A 87 11.22 -8.60 13.96
CA HIS A 87 10.40 -9.72 14.39
C HIS A 87 11.19 -10.73 15.22
N THR A 88 10.49 -11.47 16.06
CA THR A 88 10.96 -12.72 16.66
C THR A 88 10.71 -13.89 15.72
N LEU A 89 11.43 -15.01 15.92
CA LEU A 89 11.17 -16.26 15.17
C LEU A 89 9.71 -16.73 15.29
N GLN A 90 9.08 -16.51 16.45
CA GLN A 90 7.67 -16.84 16.67
C GLN A 90 6.74 -15.98 15.82
N GLN A 91 6.96 -14.66 15.79
CA GLN A 91 6.18 -13.74 14.97
C GLN A 91 6.32 -14.05 13.48
N ALA A 92 7.54 -14.29 13.01
CA ALA A 92 7.82 -14.68 11.64
C ALA A 92 7.15 -16.01 11.26
N ARG A 93 7.14 -16.98 12.20
CA ARG A 93 6.45 -18.27 12.01
C ARG A 93 4.93 -18.09 11.95
N ALA A 94 4.38 -17.23 12.80
CA ALA A 94 2.96 -16.89 12.78
C ALA A 94 2.57 -16.24 11.45
N MET A 95 3.39 -15.31 10.96
CA MET A 95 3.17 -14.65 9.66
C MET A 95 3.22 -15.65 8.51
N GLN A 96 4.25 -16.49 8.45
CA GLN A 96 4.36 -17.57 7.45
C GLN A 96 3.08 -18.44 7.41
N ASN A 97 2.68 -18.93 8.59
CA ASN A 97 1.49 -19.76 8.75
C ASN A 97 0.21 -19.06 8.28
N LEU A 98 0.07 -17.77 8.58
CA LEU A 98 -1.08 -16.97 8.17
C LEU A 98 -1.10 -16.74 6.65
N LEU A 99 0.04 -16.41 6.04
CA LEU A 99 0.12 -16.24 4.59
C LEU A 99 -0.25 -17.51 3.84
N THR A 100 0.33 -18.66 4.23
CA THR A 100 -0.02 -19.95 3.60
C THR A 100 -1.48 -20.33 3.85
N ALA A 101 -2.03 -20.03 5.03
CA ALA A 101 -3.44 -20.30 5.29
C ALA A 101 -4.37 -19.41 4.46
N VAL A 102 -4.08 -18.11 4.31
CA VAL A 102 -4.87 -17.20 3.47
C VAL A 102 -4.78 -17.61 2.01
N ASP A 103 -3.61 -18.00 1.53
CA ASP A 103 -3.41 -18.51 0.18
C ASP A 103 -4.28 -19.76 -0.10
N ASP A 104 -4.18 -20.79 0.75
CA ASP A 104 -4.93 -22.03 0.58
C ASP A 104 -6.45 -21.84 0.75
N THR A 105 -6.87 -20.97 1.67
CA THR A 105 -8.29 -20.81 2.02
C THR A 105 -9.00 -19.71 1.24
N VAL A 106 -8.28 -18.75 0.66
CA VAL A 106 -8.87 -17.59 -0.02
C VAL A 106 -8.16 -17.26 -1.34
N GLY A 107 -6.84 -17.45 -1.40
CA GLY A 107 -5.96 -17.06 -2.51
C GLY A 107 -6.38 -17.59 -3.88
N THR A 108 -6.87 -18.84 -3.94
CA THR A 108 -7.43 -19.43 -5.16
C THR A 108 -8.95 -19.25 -5.22
N GLY A 109 -9.44 -18.47 -6.20
CA GLY A 109 -10.86 -18.22 -6.46
C GLY A 109 -11.31 -16.79 -6.16
N GLY A 110 -12.43 -16.36 -6.73
CA GLY A 110 -13.00 -15.00 -6.59
C GLY A 110 -13.47 -14.60 -5.18
N ARG A 111 -12.95 -15.25 -4.13
CA ARG A 111 -13.28 -14.99 -2.73
C ARG A 111 -12.60 -13.70 -2.28
N THR A 112 -13.33 -12.91 -1.52
CA THR A 112 -12.88 -11.62 -0.99
C THR A 112 -12.67 -11.71 0.51
N VAL A 113 -11.70 -10.97 1.03
CA VAL A 113 -11.57 -10.78 2.49
C VAL A 113 -12.50 -9.67 2.93
N ASP A 114 -13.03 -9.80 4.15
CA ASP A 114 -13.72 -8.70 4.79
C ASP A 114 -12.80 -7.47 4.87
N PRO A 115 -13.27 -6.26 4.52
CA PRO A 115 -12.41 -5.07 4.46
C PRO A 115 -11.60 -4.79 5.73
N ALA A 116 -12.17 -5.03 6.93
CA ALA A 116 -11.47 -4.76 8.18
C ALA A 116 -10.29 -5.72 8.40
N LEU A 117 -10.48 -6.99 8.01
CA LEU A 117 -9.42 -7.98 8.03
C LEU A 117 -8.39 -7.72 6.91
N ALA A 118 -8.83 -7.30 5.71
CA ALA A 118 -7.95 -6.98 4.60
C ALA A 118 -6.94 -5.88 4.95
N VAL A 119 -7.39 -4.80 5.59
CA VAL A 119 -6.51 -3.71 6.05
C VAL A 119 -5.50 -4.21 7.09
N SER A 120 -5.95 -5.00 8.06
CA SER A 120 -5.06 -5.54 9.10
C SER A 120 -4.00 -6.48 8.54
N LEU A 121 -4.38 -7.33 7.58
CA LEU A 121 -3.44 -8.21 6.87
C LEU A 121 -2.44 -7.41 6.03
N ALA A 122 -2.89 -6.34 5.35
CA ALA A 122 -2.01 -5.46 4.61
C ALA A 122 -1.02 -4.71 5.51
N GLN A 123 -1.45 -4.28 6.71
CA GLN A 123 -0.56 -3.69 7.72
C GLN A 123 0.49 -4.69 8.20
N ALA A 124 0.09 -5.94 8.46
CA ALA A 124 1.03 -7.00 8.80
C ALA A 124 2.02 -7.27 7.65
N LEU A 125 1.55 -7.37 6.40
CA LEU A 125 2.42 -7.51 5.22
C LEU A 125 3.39 -6.34 5.07
N ALA A 126 2.94 -5.10 5.30
CA ALA A 126 3.78 -3.91 5.24
C ALA A 126 4.89 -3.91 6.31
N ASP A 127 4.67 -4.52 7.48
CA ASP A 127 5.70 -4.69 8.50
C ASP A 127 6.82 -5.64 8.01
N TYR A 128 6.49 -6.59 7.13
CA TYR A 128 7.40 -7.54 6.47
C TYR A 128 7.84 -7.06 5.07
N ALA A 129 7.96 -5.74 4.84
CA ALA A 129 8.35 -5.18 3.54
C ALA A 129 9.71 -5.70 3.02
N ASP A 130 10.67 -5.90 3.92
CA ASP A 130 12.00 -6.45 3.56
C ASP A 130 11.86 -7.88 3.00
N ASP A 131 11.16 -8.76 3.73
CA ASP A 131 10.97 -10.15 3.33
C ASP A 131 10.16 -10.27 2.02
N THR A 132 9.09 -9.48 1.89
CA THR A 132 8.25 -9.48 0.68
C THR A 132 9.01 -8.97 -0.55
N ASP A 133 9.89 -7.98 -0.40
CA ASP A 133 10.81 -7.54 -1.45
C ASP A 133 11.78 -8.67 -1.87
N GLN A 134 12.38 -9.37 -0.91
CA GLN A 134 13.30 -10.49 -1.21
C GLN A 134 12.59 -11.66 -1.92
N ILE A 135 11.36 -11.98 -1.52
CA ILE A 135 10.54 -13.01 -2.17
C ILE A 135 10.22 -12.58 -3.62
N LEU A 136 9.64 -11.39 -3.81
CA LEU A 136 9.17 -10.91 -5.13
C LEU A 136 10.31 -10.67 -6.12
N THR A 137 11.48 -10.23 -5.63
CA THR A 137 12.66 -10.10 -6.50
C THR A 137 13.20 -11.46 -6.94
N SER A 138 13.09 -12.50 -6.11
CA SER A 138 13.53 -13.87 -6.39
C SER A 138 15.00 -13.97 -6.84
N VAL A 139 15.87 -13.13 -6.28
CA VAL A 139 17.32 -13.13 -6.56
C VAL A 139 18.17 -13.56 -5.36
N ASN A 140 17.59 -13.57 -4.16
CA ASN A 140 18.28 -13.96 -2.94
C ASN A 140 18.19 -15.49 -2.74
N VAL A 141 19.33 -16.16 -2.81
CA VAL A 141 19.43 -17.63 -2.73
C VAL A 141 18.92 -18.20 -1.41
N ASP A 142 19.02 -17.45 -0.31
CA ASP A 142 18.56 -17.90 1.00
C ASP A 142 17.04 -17.92 1.05
N TYR A 143 16.37 -16.90 0.50
CA TYR A 143 14.92 -16.86 0.35
C TYR A 143 14.39 -17.94 -0.60
N ILE A 144 15.09 -18.17 -1.73
CA ILE A 144 14.74 -19.23 -2.70
C ILE A 144 14.84 -20.61 -2.05
N ARG A 145 15.90 -20.88 -1.27
CA ARG A 145 16.04 -22.14 -0.54
C ARG A 145 14.99 -22.27 0.57
N ALA A 146 14.65 -21.15 1.19
CA ALA A 146 13.72 -21.08 2.32
C ALA A 146 12.25 -21.27 1.92
N ASP A 147 11.87 -20.90 0.69
CA ASP A 147 10.51 -20.87 0.10
C ASP A 147 9.61 -22.07 0.51
N THR A 148 10.13 -23.30 0.39
CA THR A 148 9.37 -24.54 0.65
C THR A 148 10.03 -25.45 1.68
N SER A 149 11.06 -24.96 2.36
CA SER A 149 11.85 -25.75 3.31
C SER A 149 11.31 -25.64 4.73
N SER A 150 11.64 -26.63 5.56
CA SER A 150 11.48 -26.54 7.02
C SER A 150 12.40 -25.48 7.67
N THR A 151 13.28 -24.83 6.90
CA THR A 151 14.27 -23.87 7.44
C THR A 151 13.77 -22.43 7.48
N SER A 152 12.61 -22.11 6.89
CA SER A 152 11.93 -20.82 7.06
C SER A 152 10.94 -20.85 8.22
N PRO A 153 10.77 -19.78 9.01
CA PRO A 153 11.69 -18.66 9.25
C PRO A 153 13.05 -19.07 9.81
N TRP A 154 14.04 -18.20 9.58
CA TRP A 154 15.39 -18.30 10.11
C TRP A 154 15.84 -16.98 10.75
N GLN A 155 16.99 -17.02 11.43
CA GLN A 155 17.63 -15.85 11.99
C GLN A 155 19.10 -15.82 11.57
N ASP A 156 19.58 -14.65 11.15
CA ASP A 156 20.98 -14.38 10.84
C ASP A 156 21.45 -13.05 11.46
N ARG A 157 22.59 -12.53 11.00
CA ARG A 157 23.20 -11.29 11.53
C ARG A 157 22.36 -10.04 11.26
N THR A 158 21.47 -10.08 10.27
CA THR A 158 20.65 -8.94 9.84
C THR A 158 19.26 -8.93 10.48
N GLY A 159 18.81 -10.08 10.98
CA GLY A 159 17.55 -10.19 11.72
C GLY A 159 16.90 -11.56 11.60
N VAL A 160 15.62 -11.60 11.94
CA VAL A 160 14.73 -12.73 11.67
C VAL A 160 14.06 -12.48 10.32
N HIS A 161 13.97 -13.53 9.52
CA HIS A 161 13.40 -13.50 8.16
C HIS A 161 12.36 -14.59 8.01
N MET A 162 11.42 -14.36 7.09
CA MET A 162 10.39 -15.29 6.69
C MET A 162 10.31 -15.37 5.16
N SER A 163 10.30 -16.60 4.64
CA SER A 163 10.02 -16.86 3.23
C SER A 163 8.79 -17.74 3.06
N VAL A 164 8.03 -17.43 2.02
CA VAL A 164 6.96 -18.24 1.38
C VAL A 164 7.13 -18.09 -0.14
N SER A 165 6.35 -18.85 -0.91
CA SER A 165 6.41 -18.76 -2.36
C SER A 165 5.99 -17.39 -2.89
N VAL A 166 6.54 -17.04 -4.06
CA VAL A 166 6.11 -15.84 -4.79
C VAL A 166 4.61 -15.88 -5.06
N ASP A 167 4.08 -17.05 -5.39
CA ASP A 167 2.66 -17.25 -5.68
C ASP A 167 1.82 -16.97 -4.43
N THR A 168 2.24 -17.47 -3.27
CA THR A 168 1.61 -17.19 -1.97
C THR A 168 1.57 -15.69 -1.68
N VAL A 169 2.70 -14.97 -1.84
CA VAL A 169 2.70 -13.50 -1.63
C VAL A 169 1.72 -12.82 -2.59
N LEU A 170 1.76 -13.15 -3.89
CA LEU A 170 0.90 -12.52 -4.89
C LEU A 170 -0.58 -12.81 -4.65
N HIS A 171 -0.95 -14.06 -4.32
CA HIS A 171 -2.32 -14.44 -4.00
C HIS A 171 -2.83 -13.70 -2.77
N VAL A 172 -2.04 -13.62 -1.70
CA VAL A 172 -2.45 -12.90 -0.47
C VAL A 172 -2.58 -11.41 -0.74
N VAL A 173 -1.61 -10.79 -1.41
CA VAL A 173 -1.68 -9.35 -1.74
C VAL A 173 -2.90 -9.08 -2.62
N ARG A 174 -3.15 -9.88 -3.66
CA ARG A 174 -4.37 -9.78 -4.48
C ARG A 174 -5.64 -9.90 -3.66
N THR A 175 -5.65 -10.84 -2.73
CA THR A 175 -6.81 -11.17 -1.90
C THR A 175 -7.21 -10.02 -0.97
N VAL A 176 -6.25 -9.25 -0.45
CA VAL A 176 -6.54 -8.05 0.35
C VAL A 176 -6.79 -6.79 -0.50
N SER A 177 -6.33 -6.78 -1.74
CA SER A 177 -6.30 -5.58 -2.60
C SER A 177 -7.63 -5.17 -3.21
N ASP A 178 -8.70 -5.95 -3.00
CA ASP A 178 -10.07 -5.47 -3.24
C ASP A 178 -10.38 -4.21 -2.42
N SER A 179 -9.72 -4.06 -1.26
CA SER A 179 -9.67 -2.80 -0.52
C SER A 179 -8.56 -1.90 -1.10
N PRO A 180 -8.89 -0.71 -1.65
CA PRO A 180 -7.87 0.23 -2.12
C PRO A 180 -6.96 0.72 -0.98
N GLU A 181 -7.44 0.70 0.26
CA GLU A 181 -6.65 1.03 1.44
C GLU A 181 -5.59 -0.04 1.75
N ALA A 182 -5.99 -1.32 1.68
CA ALA A 182 -5.07 -2.43 1.88
C ALA A 182 -3.99 -2.45 0.79
N TYR A 183 -4.37 -2.28 -0.48
CA TYR A 183 -3.39 -2.17 -1.57
C TYR A 183 -2.45 -0.98 -1.39
N ALA A 184 -2.98 0.21 -1.08
CA ALA A 184 -2.16 1.39 -0.86
C ALA A 184 -1.17 1.19 0.31
N THR A 185 -1.55 0.47 1.36
CA THR A 185 -0.67 0.14 2.49
C THR A 185 0.52 -0.72 2.06
N VAL A 186 0.27 -1.81 1.31
CA VAL A 186 1.34 -2.68 0.78
C VAL A 186 2.20 -1.93 -0.23
N ARG A 187 1.58 -1.16 -1.14
CA ARG A 187 2.28 -0.37 -2.16
C ARG A 187 3.18 0.70 -1.55
N ASP A 188 2.74 1.39 -0.51
CA ASP A 188 3.56 2.39 0.18
C ASP A 188 4.76 1.75 0.88
N ALA A 189 4.58 0.60 1.52
CA ALA A 189 5.67 -0.15 2.15
C ALA A 189 6.73 -0.60 1.13
N ALA A 190 6.29 -1.18 0.00
CA ALA A 190 7.18 -1.56 -1.11
C ALA A 190 7.89 -0.34 -1.71
N THR A 191 7.20 0.80 -1.81
CA THR A 191 7.80 2.06 -2.29
C THR A 191 8.93 2.53 -1.39
N ARG A 192 8.70 2.54 -0.07
CA ARG A 192 9.71 2.93 0.91
C ARG A 192 10.90 1.98 0.87
N ARG A 193 10.66 0.67 0.75
CA ARG A 193 11.71 -0.33 0.63
C ARG A 193 12.56 -0.13 -0.62
N ALA A 194 11.92 0.02 -1.78
CA ALA A 194 12.60 0.27 -3.04
C ALA A 194 13.43 1.57 -3.00
N ALA A 195 12.87 2.64 -2.43
CA ALA A 195 13.60 3.90 -2.25
C ALA A 195 14.82 3.73 -1.33
N ALA A 196 14.68 3.00 -0.22
CA ALA A 196 15.78 2.70 0.69
C ALA A 196 16.91 1.91 0.00
N ASP A 197 16.57 0.93 -0.85
CA ASP A 197 17.57 0.14 -1.58
C ASP A 197 18.29 0.93 -2.67
N LEU A 198 17.59 1.80 -3.39
CA LEU A 198 18.21 2.73 -4.34
C LEU A 198 19.12 3.72 -3.60
N ALA A 199 18.65 4.28 -2.48
CA ALA A 199 19.41 5.21 -1.63
C ALA A 199 20.66 4.60 -1.00
N ALA A 200 20.59 3.33 -0.57
CA ALA A 200 21.70 2.63 0.06
C ALA A 200 22.77 2.20 -0.94
N THR A 201 22.48 2.24 -2.25
CA THR A 201 23.44 1.88 -3.29
C THR A 201 24.48 2.99 -3.44
N PRO A 202 25.79 2.72 -3.24
CA PRO A 202 26.81 3.74 -3.31
C PRO A 202 26.86 4.40 -4.69
N VAL A 203 27.08 5.72 -4.72
CA VAL A 203 27.22 6.48 -5.98
C VAL A 203 28.41 6.02 -6.83
N THR A 204 29.40 5.38 -6.20
CA THR A 204 30.58 4.79 -6.84
C THR A 204 30.35 3.38 -7.36
N ALA A 205 29.15 2.81 -7.19
CA ALA A 205 28.83 1.49 -7.68
C ALA A 205 28.93 1.44 -9.22
N GLY A 206 29.46 0.33 -9.75
CA GLY A 206 29.58 0.14 -11.19
C GLY A 206 28.21 0.10 -11.89
N LYS A 207 28.20 0.43 -13.19
CA LYS A 207 27.00 0.46 -14.04
C LYS A 207 26.12 -0.78 -13.91
N GLU A 208 26.72 -1.97 -13.82
CA GLU A 208 25.99 -3.23 -13.68
C GLU A 208 25.19 -3.29 -12.36
N THR A 209 25.82 -2.87 -11.26
CA THR A 209 25.16 -2.83 -9.94
C THR A 209 24.01 -1.82 -9.94
N LEU A 210 24.25 -0.62 -10.48
CA LEU A 210 23.21 0.41 -10.57
C LEU A 210 22.01 -0.08 -11.41
N THR A 211 22.30 -0.69 -12.56
CA THR A 211 21.28 -1.25 -13.47
C THR A 211 20.50 -2.37 -12.80
N LEU A 212 21.17 -3.27 -12.07
CA LEU A 212 20.52 -4.34 -11.33
C LEU A 212 19.57 -3.76 -10.28
N ARG A 213 19.99 -2.77 -9.50
CA ARG A 213 19.15 -2.15 -8.46
C ARG A 213 17.90 -1.48 -9.03
N ALA A 214 18.04 -0.76 -10.16
CA ALA A 214 16.88 -0.22 -10.88
C ALA A 214 15.92 -1.33 -11.36
N LYS A 215 16.45 -2.43 -11.91
CA LYS A 215 15.63 -3.58 -12.34
C LYS A 215 14.89 -4.25 -11.19
N LEU A 216 15.52 -4.38 -10.02
CA LEU A 216 14.89 -4.99 -8.83
C LEU A 216 13.75 -4.11 -8.29
N CYS A 217 13.95 -2.79 -8.22
CA CYS A 217 12.89 -1.82 -7.93
C CYS A 217 11.70 -1.99 -8.90
N GLY A 218 11.99 -2.04 -10.21
CA GLY A 218 11.01 -2.32 -11.24
C GLY A 218 10.24 -3.61 -11.01
N ARG A 219 10.93 -4.71 -10.70
CA ARG A 219 10.34 -6.04 -10.53
C ARG A 219 9.28 -6.05 -9.42
N VAL A 220 9.60 -5.52 -8.24
CA VAL A 220 8.66 -5.52 -7.11
C VAL A 220 7.43 -4.66 -7.39
N LEU A 221 7.62 -3.43 -7.87
CA LEU A 221 6.51 -2.53 -8.17
C LEU A 221 5.64 -3.05 -9.32
N GLY A 222 6.25 -3.65 -10.35
CA GLY A 222 5.55 -4.29 -11.46
C GLY A 222 4.71 -5.50 -11.04
N SER A 223 5.21 -6.32 -10.10
CA SER A 223 4.40 -7.40 -9.52
C SER A 223 3.13 -6.87 -8.82
N LEU A 224 3.24 -5.74 -8.12
CA LEU A 224 2.07 -5.07 -7.52
C LEU A 224 1.15 -4.45 -8.59
N ASP A 225 1.68 -3.95 -9.70
CA ASP A 225 0.87 -3.49 -10.84
C ASP A 225 0.05 -4.65 -11.45
N GLY A 226 0.62 -5.86 -11.53
CA GLY A 226 -0.11 -7.07 -11.95
C GLY A 226 -1.25 -7.43 -11.00
N VAL A 227 -1.05 -7.26 -9.68
CA VAL A 227 -2.13 -7.39 -8.69
C VAL A 227 -3.22 -6.34 -8.93
N ALA A 228 -2.85 -5.08 -9.09
CA ALA A 228 -3.80 -3.99 -9.32
C ALA A 228 -4.63 -4.23 -10.58
N GLU A 229 -4.02 -4.70 -11.67
CA GLU A 229 -4.72 -5.07 -12.89
C GLU A 229 -5.68 -6.24 -12.66
N LYS A 230 -5.25 -7.31 -11.99
CA LYS A 230 -6.14 -8.45 -11.69
C LYS A 230 -7.35 -8.04 -10.86
N VAL A 231 -7.16 -7.15 -9.88
CA VAL A 231 -8.24 -6.61 -9.04
C VAL A 231 -9.19 -5.74 -9.87
N THR A 232 -8.65 -4.78 -10.61
CA THR A 232 -9.46 -3.79 -11.33
C THR A 232 -10.13 -4.33 -12.59
N GLY A 233 -9.55 -5.36 -13.22
CA GLY A 233 -10.10 -6.01 -14.42
C GLY A 233 -11.51 -6.58 -14.22
N ARG A 234 -11.89 -6.91 -12.97
CA ARG A 234 -13.24 -7.41 -12.65
C ARG A 234 -14.26 -6.30 -12.33
N MET A 235 -13.81 -5.06 -12.11
CA MET A 235 -14.63 -3.95 -11.61
C MET A 235 -15.28 -3.10 -12.72
N GLY A 236 -14.95 -3.37 -13.99
CA GLY A 236 -15.30 -2.51 -15.10
C GLY A 236 -14.60 -1.14 -15.05
N ARG A 237 -14.70 -0.35 -16.12
CA ARG A 237 -13.92 0.90 -16.28
C ARG A 237 -14.17 1.91 -15.15
N THR A 238 -15.43 2.14 -14.79
CA THR A 238 -15.80 3.11 -13.74
C THR A 238 -15.31 2.67 -12.37
N GLY A 239 -15.43 1.38 -12.04
CA GLY A 239 -14.94 0.82 -10.78
C GLY A 239 -13.41 0.87 -10.70
N ALA A 240 -12.71 0.49 -11.77
CA ALA A 240 -11.26 0.57 -11.86
C ALA A 240 -10.73 2.00 -11.65
N ARG A 241 -11.36 3.01 -12.29
CA ARG A 241 -11.01 4.42 -12.11
C ARG A 241 -11.20 4.87 -10.67
N LYS A 242 -12.33 4.54 -10.06
CA LYS A 242 -12.60 4.87 -8.66
C LYS A 242 -11.55 4.23 -7.74
N TRP A 243 -11.29 2.94 -7.90
CA TRP A 243 -10.28 2.22 -7.13
C TRP A 243 -8.89 2.85 -7.28
N GLY A 244 -8.48 3.17 -8.52
CA GLY A 244 -7.20 3.83 -8.78
C GLY A 244 -7.10 5.21 -8.13
N GLY A 245 -8.14 6.05 -8.25
CA GLY A 245 -8.19 7.35 -7.58
C GLY A 245 -8.16 7.25 -6.06
N ASP A 246 -8.85 6.26 -5.49
CA ASP A 246 -8.85 5.97 -4.05
C ASP A 246 -7.47 5.55 -3.54
N VAL A 247 -6.71 4.77 -4.33
CA VAL A 247 -5.33 4.38 -4.05
C VAL A 247 -4.40 5.60 -4.14
N ALA A 248 -4.46 6.37 -5.23
CA ALA A 248 -3.62 7.54 -5.44
C ALA A 248 -3.82 8.61 -4.34
N THR A 249 -5.08 8.85 -3.95
CA THR A 249 -5.41 9.76 -2.85
C THR A 249 -4.75 9.34 -1.54
N ARG A 250 -4.78 8.04 -1.22
CA ARG A 250 -4.17 7.52 0.02
C ARG A 250 -2.65 7.62 0.00
N LEU A 251 -2.03 7.23 -1.11
CA LEU A 251 -0.58 7.29 -1.27
C LEU A 251 -0.03 8.73 -1.21
N SER A 252 -0.83 9.72 -1.65
CA SER A 252 -0.45 11.13 -1.67
C SER A 252 -0.89 11.93 -0.42
N ALA A 253 -1.69 11.35 0.49
CA ALA A 253 -2.26 12.05 1.64
C ALA A 253 -1.23 12.75 2.56
N HIS A 254 -0.01 12.23 2.59
CA HIS A 254 1.12 12.78 3.37
C HIS A 254 2.32 13.14 2.50
N ALA A 255 2.11 13.45 1.21
CA ALA A 255 3.19 13.85 0.33
C ALA A 255 3.79 15.19 0.79
N SER A 256 5.08 15.18 1.11
CA SER A 256 5.83 16.36 1.54
C SER A 256 6.64 16.95 0.40
N VAL A 257 7.12 18.18 0.55
CA VAL A 257 8.11 18.73 -0.39
C VAL A 257 9.35 17.83 -0.34
N PRO A 258 9.86 17.31 -1.48
CA PRO A 258 11.01 16.40 -1.44
C PRO A 258 12.20 17.07 -0.77
N PRO A 259 12.83 16.44 0.24
CA PRO A 259 14.05 16.97 0.85
C PRO A 259 15.20 16.99 -0.16
N ALA A 260 16.30 17.68 0.16
CA ALA A 260 17.50 17.56 -0.66
C ALA A 260 18.02 16.11 -0.62
N TYR A 261 18.39 15.56 -1.78
CA TYR A 261 18.85 14.16 -1.86
C TYR A 261 20.02 13.87 -0.93
N GLY A 262 20.98 14.79 -0.79
CA GLY A 262 22.13 14.61 0.11
C GLY A 262 21.79 14.61 1.61
N GLN A 263 20.58 15.02 2.00
CA GLN A 263 20.12 15.03 3.41
C GLN A 263 19.30 13.78 3.73
N ASP A 264 18.37 13.43 2.85
CA ASP A 264 17.54 12.23 2.97
C ASP A 264 17.31 11.65 1.57
N PRO A 265 18.21 10.76 1.09
CA PRO A 265 18.11 10.19 -0.25
C PRO A 265 16.82 9.39 -0.47
N ALA A 266 16.39 8.61 0.52
CA ALA A 266 15.19 7.78 0.42
C ALA A 266 13.93 8.64 0.46
N GLY A 267 13.85 9.59 1.40
CA GLY A 267 12.77 10.56 1.48
C GLY A 267 12.64 11.40 0.20
N HIS A 268 13.76 11.82 -0.39
CA HIS A 268 13.76 12.52 -1.68
C HIS A 268 13.08 11.71 -2.79
N LEU A 269 13.39 10.41 -2.91
CA LEU A 269 12.78 9.54 -3.91
C LEU A 269 11.28 9.32 -3.65
N ILE A 270 10.92 9.04 -2.39
CA ILE A 270 9.52 8.80 -1.97
C ILE A 270 8.67 10.03 -2.22
N ASP A 271 9.09 11.18 -1.70
CA ASP A 271 8.31 12.41 -1.80
C ASP A 271 8.27 12.94 -3.23
N SER A 272 9.34 12.77 -4.03
CA SER A 272 9.31 13.14 -5.45
C SER A 272 8.21 12.38 -6.19
N TRP A 273 8.08 11.07 -5.95
CA TRP A 273 7.00 10.29 -6.54
C TRP A 273 5.63 10.63 -5.95
N LYS A 274 5.51 10.83 -4.63
CA LYS A 274 4.22 11.17 -4.01
C LYS A 274 3.67 12.51 -4.46
N GLN A 275 4.53 13.48 -4.78
CA GLN A 275 4.12 14.75 -5.38
C GLN A 275 3.44 14.56 -6.73
N GLU A 276 3.91 13.60 -7.52
CA GLU A 276 3.34 13.31 -8.84
C GLU A 276 1.95 12.66 -8.79
N LEU A 277 1.55 12.15 -7.62
CA LEU A 277 0.21 11.63 -7.37
C LEU A 277 -0.77 12.71 -6.90
N LYS A 278 -0.28 13.89 -6.48
CA LYS A 278 -1.16 14.97 -6.01
C LYS A 278 -2.02 15.49 -7.15
N GLY A 279 -3.34 15.41 -6.96
CA GLY A 279 -4.30 15.92 -7.94
C GLY A 279 -4.33 15.14 -9.25
N VAL A 280 -3.75 13.93 -9.29
CA VAL A 280 -3.87 13.05 -10.46
C VAL A 280 -5.35 12.75 -10.72
N ASP A 281 -5.77 12.79 -11.98
CA ASP A 281 -7.12 12.38 -12.36
C ASP A 281 -7.28 10.89 -12.04
N ALA A 282 -8.45 10.50 -11.53
CA ALA A 282 -8.79 9.10 -11.29
C ALA A 282 -8.71 8.23 -12.57
N ALA A 283 -8.86 8.85 -13.75
CA ALA A 283 -8.65 8.20 -15.04
C ALA A 283 -7.20 7.79 -15.30
N ASP A 284 -6.24 8.55 -14.77
CA ASP A 284 -4.80 8.39 -15.01
C ASP A 284 -4.07 7.74 -13.82
N ALA A 285 -4.74 7.59 -12.67
CA ALA A 285 -4.15 7.09 -11.43
C ALA A 285 -3.44 5.74 -11.59
N LEU A 286 -4.03 4.76 -12.28
CA LEU A 286 -3.39 3.45 -12.52
C LEU A 286 -2.13 3.58 -13.38
N ALA A 287 -2.19 4.37 -14.46
CA ALA A 287 -1.01 4.62 -15.30
C ALA A 287 0.11 5.31 -14.52
N ARG A 288 -0.24 6.18 -13.55
CA ARG A 288 0.74 6.82 -12.67
C ARG A 288 1.41 5.84 -11.72
N LEU A 289 0.69 4.84 -11.21
CA LEU A 289 1.26 3.74 -10.43
C LEU A 289 2.22 2.91 -11.30
N GLU A 290 1.81 2.52 -12.50
CA GLU A 290 2.65 1.73 -13.43
C GLU A 290 3.96 2.46 -13.80
N ALA A 291 3.92 3.79 -13.92
CA ALA A 291 5.11 4.60 -14.23
C ALA A 291 6.08 4.79 -13.06
N GLN A 292 5.70 4.40 -11.83
CA GLN A 292 6.44 4.73 -10.60
C GLN A 292 7.91 4.31 -10.64
N SER A 293 8.20 3.06 -11.02
CA SER A 293 9.56 2.51 -10.92
C SER A 293 10.53 3.22 -11.88
N MET A 294 10.04 3.56 -13.08
CA MET A 294 10.77 4.34 -14.08
C MET A 294 11.08 5.74 -13.54
N ASP A 295 10.10 6.40 -12.94
CA ASP A 295 10.26 7.77 -12.45
C ASP A 295 11.18 7.85 -11.24
N MET A 296 11.04 6.93 -10.29
CA MET A 296 11.97 6.80 -9.16
C MET A 296 13.40 6.56 -9.67
N SER A 297 13.58 5.69 -10.67
CA SER A 297 14.89 5.42 -11.28
C SER A 297 15.46 6.64 -12.02
N ARG A 298 14.60 7.46 -12.64
CA ARG A 298 15.02 8.72 -13.29
C ARG A 298 15.47 9.75 -12.26
N VAL A 299 14.72 9.94 -11.17
CA VAL A 299 15.10 10.85 -10.08
C VAL A 299 16.41 10.38 -9.45
N TRP A 300 16.54 9.08 -9.19
CA TRP A 300 17.77 8.49 -8.67
C TRP A 300 18.96 8.69 -9.60
N GLY A 301 18.83 8.38 -10.90
CA GLY A 301 19.90 8.58 -11.88
C GLY A 301 20.38 10.03 -11.96
N LYS A 302 19.48 11.01 -11.86
CA LYS A 302 19.84 12.44 -11.78
C LYS A 302 20.61 12.75 -10.50
N ALA A 303 20.17 12.21 -9.36
CA ALA A 303 20.83 12.42 -8.07
C ALA A 303 22.24 11.82 -8.02
N LEU A 304 22.48 10.72 -8.76
CA LEU A 304 23.81 10.12 -8.95
C LEU A 304 24.73 10.95 -9.86
N ALA A 305 24.24 12.03 -10.47
CA ALA A 305 24.93 12.75 -11.55
C ALA A 305 25.38 11.84 -12.70
N ALA A 306 24.61 10.77 -12.97
CA ALA A 306 24.86 9.86 -14.07
C ALA A 306 24.76 10.59 -15.42
N ASP A 307 25.53 10.17 -16.43
CA ASP A 307 25.34 10.67 -17.79
C ASP A 307 23.95 10.26 -18.35
N SER A 308 23.51 10.92 -19.42
CA SER A 308 22.17 10.67 -20.00
C SER A 308 21.97 9.23 -20.43
N GLY A 309 23.01 8.56 -20.95
CA GLY A 309 22.93 7.17 -21.38
C GLY A 309 22.72 6.22 -20.19
N LEU A 310 23.39 6.47 -19.06
CA LEU A 310 23.17 5.72 -17.85
C LEU A 310 21.79 6.04 -17.23
N GLN A 311 21.38 7.31 -17.17
CA GLN A 311 20.04 7.68 -16.68
C GLN A 311 18.93 6.96 -17.45
N ASP A 312 19.01 6.94 -18.78
CA ASP A 312 18.06 6.23 -19.64
C ASP A 312 18.10 4.73 -19.39
N ALA A 313 19.29 4.13 -19.28
CA ALA A 313 19.44 2.70 -18.99
C ALA A 313 18.80 2.31 -17.64
N LEU A 314 18.92 3.14 -16.60
CA LEU A 314 18.29 2.89 -15.30
C LEU A 314 16.76 2.99 -15.42
N ALA A 315 16.24 4.07 -16.02
CA ALA A 315 14.81 4.30 -16.14
C ALA A 315 14.12 3.23 -17.01
N TYR A 316 14.63 2.96 -18.20
CA TYR A 316 14.07 1.94 -19.10
C TYR A 316 14.30 0.52 -18.59
N GLY A 317 15.46 0.24 -17.98
CA GLY A 317 15.72 -1.06 -17.35
C GLY A 317 14.73 -1.36 -16.22
N SER A 318 14.42 -0.37 -15.37
CA SER A 318 13.39 -0.49 -14.34
C SER A 318 12.00 -0.72 -14.94
N ARG A 319 11.61 0.08 -15.94
CA ARG A 319 10.31 -0.05 -16.62
C ARG A 319 10.13 -1.44 -17.24
N ASP A 320 11.11 -1.91 -18.00
CA ASP A 320 11.00 -3.18 -18.71
C ASP A 320 10.95 -4.35 -17.73
N SER A 321 11.71 -4.27 -16.63
CA SER A 321 11.62 -5.23 -15.51
C SER A 321 10.23 -5.21 -14.86
N ALA A 322 9.64 -4.03 -14.65
CA ALA A 322 8.28 -3.90 -14.10
C ALA A 322 7.22 -4.50 -15.03
N LEU A 323 7.32 -4.25 -16.35
CA LEU A 323 6.41 -4.84 -17.34
C LEU A 323 6.51 -6.37 -17.37
N SER A 324 7.73 -6.92 -17.31
CA SER A 324 7.93 -8.37 -17.22
C SER A 324 7.31 -8.94 -15.94
N ALA A 325 7.58 -8.32 -14.79
CA ALA A 325 7.10 -8.79 -13.50
C ALA A 325 5.57 -8.68 -13.34
N ARG A 326 4.97 -7.67 -13.98
CA ARG A 326 3.51 -7.55 -14.11
C ARG A 326 2.93 -8.72 -14.89
N GLY A 327 3.53 -9.07 -16.03
CA GLY A 327 3.13 -10.23 -16.83
C GLY A 327 3.22 -11.54 -16.03
N ASP A 328 4.37 -11.77 -15.38
CA ASP A 328 4.59 -12.95 -14.52
C ASP A 328 3.55 -13.03 -13.40
N ALA A 329 3.24 -11.89 -12.75
CA ALA A 329 2.25 -11.83 -11.68
C ALA A 329 0.84 -12.15 -12.21
N LEU A 330 0.45 -11.59 -13.37
CA LEU A 330 -0.84 -11.90 -13.99
C LEU A 330 -0.99 -13.37 -14.34
N ASP A 331 0.07 -13.99 -14.87
CA ASP A 331 0.10 -15.41 -15.20
C ASP A 331 -0.10 -16.30 -13.95
N LYS A 332 0.57 -15.95 -12.84
CA LYS A 332 0.42 -16.65 -11.56
C LYS A 332 -0.94 -16.45 -10.91
N LEU A 333 -1.54 -15.28 -11.08
CA LEU A 333 -2.85 -14.93 -10.53
C LEU A 333 -4.03 -15.45 -11.37
N ARG A 334 -3.81 -16.24 -12.43
CA ARG A 334 -4.88 -16.75 -13.30
C ARG A 334 -5.81 -17.72 -12.59
#